data_AF-A0A951R6Z1-F1
#
_entry.id   AF-A0A951R6Z1-F1
#
_cell.length_a   1.000
_cell.length_b   1.000
_cell.length_c   1.000
_cell.angle_alpha   90.00
_cell.angle_beta   90.00
_cell.angle_gamma   90.00
#
_symmetry.space_group_name_H-M   'P 1'
#
loop_
_entity.id
_entity.type
_entity.pdbx_description
1 polymer ?
#
loop_
_entity_poly.entity_id
_entity_poly.type
_entity_poly.pdbx_seq_one_letter_code
_entity_poly.pdbx_strand_id
1 'polypeptide(L)'
;MTRINFFLSLLILFFSLFASLNIASAQDFTHVISNSENWRDVYSSLHYSNLKGVSSDFLVSRNHGTILLNDINKNNFIRVISSSDRRFVVNYPSIIRDRDFRDVDELIVKNANLELIEELPDIKNFVIVGNTYGYNAIAAVPYAIQNNAWVFFADRTTIAEIDSILMNREVSNVLFYGHLEREIRDTLSKYNPEVINTGDRFLDNVEIVKKFAEKDSIRQVLLTNGEFIEKELMGGRQPILFTGKENVPTQIRDYIKSSDIEVGVLVGSDLVGAATNIRRDTGISVIVKFARGARSPTGAVSAVEGLDLYFLPFPILNLTLNSVRYNTATSNLEVTYESQSNSPIYFRGQIDLKGEDGRNIASVGDMDSVFISPNEFKTMIYPGVTLPGGEEITAEVYALYGESTNSLEKILQGSVILQRVSVIDNCDLEFLKVDYIKPQKVFSIRVRNLGSADCWTNAELVDIIFEGEKITVGSGEAILIRDGKKGNIIIEKDMEDIDLEDNPFVDLVVYYGERKEGLVNTFRGRFELGIVWISTTIVFLILILLIILLFWIFLLAKRRRRKRR
;
A
#
# COMPACT_ATOMS: atom_id res chain seq x y z
N MET A 1 -22.13 -71.34 16.64
CA MET A 1 -22.22 -69.92 16.21
C MET A 1 -21.45 -68.95 17.10
N THR A 2 -21.11 -69.27 18.35
CA THR A 2 -20.46 -68.33 19.30
C THR A 2 -18.95 -68.13 19.09
N ARG A 3 -18.21 -69.11 18.54
CA ARG A 3 -16.75 -68.98 18.32
C ARG A 3 -16.35 -68.10 17.13
N ILE A 4 -17.18 -68.03 16.09
CA ILE A 4 -16.89 -67.24 14.88
C ILE A 4 -17.07 -65.74 15.16
N ASN A 5 -18.12 -65.37 15.92
CA ASN A 5 -18.34 -63.97 16.30
C ASN A 5 -17.25 -63.44 17.22
N PHE A 6 -16.72 -64.26 18.13
CA PHE A 6 -15.61 -63.84 19.00
C PHE A 6 -14.33 -63.56 18.19
N PHE A 7 -14.02 -64.40 17.20
CA PHE A 7 -12.85 -64.21 16.33
C PHE A 7 -13.00 -62.97 15.42
N LEU A 8 -14.21 -62.72 14.90
CA LEU A 8 -14.50 -61.57 14.06
C LEU A 8 -14.43 -60.25 14.86
N SER A 9 -14.96 -60.23 16.09
CA SER A 9 -14.85 -59.08 16.99
C SER A 9 -13.40 -58.79 17.39
N LEU A 10 -12.59 -59.83 17.64
CA LEU A 10 -11.17 -59.65 17.96
C LEU A 10 -10.39 -59.11 16.75
N LEU A 11 -10.73 -59.56 15.53
CA LEU A 11 -10.11 -59.09 14.30
C LEU A 11 -10.46 -57.62 14.00
N ILE A 12 -11.72 -57.21 14.24
CA ILE A 12 -12.17 -55.82 14.10
C ILE A 12 -11.50 -54.93 15.15
N LEU A 13 -11.35 -55.40 16.39
CA LEU A 13 -10.65 -54.65 17.44
C LEU A 13 -9.15 -54.48 17.11
N PHE A 14 -8.53 -55.53 16.53
CA PHE A 14 -7.14 -55.49 16.09
C PHE A 14 -6.97 -54.55 14.89
N PHE A 15 -7.89 -54.58 13.92
CA PHE A 15 -7.90 -53.65 12.80
C PHE A 15 -8.20 -52.21 13.23
N SER A 16 -9.05 -52.00 14.25
CA SER A 16 -9.27 -50.66 14.81
C SER A 16 -8.07 -50.16 15.60
N LEU A 17 -7.33 -51.05 16.29
CA LEU A 17 -6.07 -50.69 16.96
C LEU A 17 -4.99 -50.33 15.93
N PHE A 18 -4.85 -51.11 14.85
CA PHE A 18 -3.90 -50.82 13.78
C PHE A 18 -4.30 -49.64 12.91
N ALA A 19 -5.60 -49.36 12.74
CA ALA A 19 -6.08 -48.13 12.10
C ALA A 19 -5.98 -46.91 13.01
N SER A 20 -5.96 -47.11 14.35
CA SER A 20 -5.69 -46.03 15.31
C SER A 20 -4.21 -45.75 15.53
N LEU A 21 -3.33 -46.67 15.12
CA LEU A 21 -1.94 -46.37 14.76
C LEU A 21 -1.92 -45.63 13.41
N ASN A 22 -2.74 -44.57 13.31
CA ASN A 22 -2.47 -43.53 12.34
C ASN A 22 -1.03 -43.11 12.60
N ILE A 23 -0.26 -43.21 11.52
CA ILE A 23 1.08 -42.71 11.38
C ILE A 23 1.07 -41.29 11.94
N ALA A 24 1.40 -41.15 13.22
CA ALA A 24 1.98 -39.93 13.75
C ALA A 24 3.30 -39.86 12.99
N SER A 25 3.25 -39.25 11.80
CA SER A 25 4.43 -38.71 11.15
C SER A 25 5.10 -37.92 12.26
N ALA A 26 6.20 -38.48 12.78
CA ALA A 26 7.01 -37.78 13.74
C ALA A 26 7.39 -36.48 13.05
N GLN A 27 6.86 -35.37 13.56
CA GLN A 27 7.14 -34.08 12.97
C GLN A 27 8.64 -33.84 13.14
N ASP A 28 9.37 -33.66 12.03
CA ASP A 28 10.84 -33.59 12.04
C ASP A 28 11.37 -32.42 12.89
N PHE A 29 10.51 -31.44 13.19
CA PHE A 29 10.80 -30.28 14.02
C PHE A 29 9.55 -29.84 14.80
N THR A 30 9.75 -29.08 15.87
CA THR A 30 8.68 -28.56 16.76
C THR A 30 8.71 -27.03 16.87
N HIS A 31 9.76 -26.42 16.32
CA HIS A 31 9.99 -24.99 16.36
C HIS A 31 10.72 -24.54 15.10
N VAL A 32 10.34 -23.39 14.55
CA VAL A 32 10.99 -22.81 13.37
C VAL A 32 11.56 -21.43 13.72
N ILE A 33 12.79 -21.16 13.31
CA ILE A 33 13.38 -19.82 13.41
C ILE A 33 13.67 -19.28 12.02
N SER A 34 13.08 -18.14 11.69
CA SER A 34 13.43 -17.42 10.46
C SER A 34 14.69 -16.58 10.64
N ASN A 35 15.69 -16.82 9.80
CA ASN A 35 16.97 -16.11 9.75
C ASN A 35 17.11 -15.39 8.40
N SER A 36 16.37 -14.28 8.24
CA SER A 36 16.36 -13.49 7.01
C SER A 36 16.20 -11.98 7.23
N GLU A 37 16.96 -11.20 6.46
CA GLU A 37 16.81 -9.75 6.27
C GLU A 37 15.82 -9.42 5.12
N ASN A 38 15.09 -10.41 4.61
CA ASN A 38 13.97 -10.23 3.69
C ASN A 38 12.64 -10.55 4.39
N TRP A 39 11.75 -9.55 4.48
CA TRP A 39 10.46 -9.68 5.15
C TRP A 39 9.58 -10.80 4.58
N ARG A 40 9.69 -11.10 3.27
CA ARG A 40 8.95 -12.19 2.62
C ARG A 40 9.34 -13.55 3.17
N ASP A 41 10.62 -13.74 3.45
CA ASP A 41 11.11 -14.99 4.01
C ASP A 41 10.66 -15.13 5.45
N VAL A 42 10.70 -14.03 6.22
CA VAL A 42 10.19 -13.98 7.59
C VAL A 42 8.71 -14.32 7.62
N TYR A 43 7.89 -13.63 6.82
CA TYR A 43 6.46 -13.90 6.69
C TYR A 43 6.21 -15.36 6.32
N SER A 44 6.84 -15.85 5.26
CA SER A 44 6.59 -17.21 4.74
C SER A 44 7.05 -18.29 5.73
N SER A 45 8.13 -18.06 6.46
CA SER A 45 8.60 -18.99 7.50
C SER A 45 7.60 -19.07 8.66
N LEU A 46 7.08 -17.94 9.13
CA LEU A 46 6.08 -17.92 10.19
C LEU A 46 4.76 -18.52 9.72
N HIS A 47 4.31 -18.20 8.50
CA HIS A 47 3.09 -18.76 7.90
C HIS A 47 3.19 -20.28 7.75
N TYR A 48 4.30 -20.76 7.18
CA TYR A 48 4.63 -22.19 7.07
C TYR A 48 4.55 -22.90 8.41
N SER A 49 5.14 -22.31 9.46
CA SER A 49 5.15 -22.87 10.81
C SER A 49 3.74 -23.02 11.38
N ASN A 50 2.89 -22.01 11.17
CA ASN A 50 1.51 -22.04 11.63
C ASN A 50 0.67 -23.09 10.89
N LEU A 51 0.85 -23.23 9.57
CA LEU A 51 0.18 -24.30 8.79
C LEU A 51 0.66 -25.71 9.19
N LYS A 52 1.92 -25.85 9.63
CA LYS A 52 2.44 -27.08 10.22
C LYS A 52 2.01 -27.30 11.68
N GLY A 53 1.38 -26.31 12.31
CA GLY A 53 0.97 -26.38 13.72
C GLY A 53 2.14 -26.36 14.71
N VAL A 54 3.29 -25.78 14.34
CA VAL A 54 4.46 -25.67 15.21
C VAL A 54 4.72 -24.24 15.65
N SER A 55 5.50 -24.10 16.73
CA SER A 55 5.91 -22.79 17.23
C SER A 55 6.95 -22.13 16.32
N SER A 56 6.99 -20.80 16.32
CA SER A 56 7.93 -20.06 15.48
C SER A 56 8.40 -18.76 16.10
N ASP A 57 9.61 -18.35 15.71
CA ASP A 57 10.21 -17.07 16.04
C ASP A 57 11.06 -16.57 14.85
N PHE A 58 11.52 -15.32 14.91
CA PHE A 58 12.33 -14.73 13.84
C PHE A 58 13.42 -13.80 14.39
N LEU A 59 14.48 -13.65 13.62
CA LEU A 59 15.56 -12.72 13.93
C LEU A 59 15.22 -11.32 13.44
N VAL A 60 15.49 -10.30 14.27
CA VAL A 60 15.40 -8.89 13.90
C VAL A 60 16.78 -8.24 13.75
N SER A 61 17.83 -8.94 14.20
CA SER A 61 19.23 -8.53 14.06
C SER A 61 20.17 -9.70 14.34
N ARG A 62 21.46 -9.52 14.03
CA ARG A 62 22.51 -10.48 14.41
C ARG A 62 22.61 -10.68 15.93
N ASN A 63 22.51 -9.60 16.71
CA ASN A 63 22.58 -9.67 18.16
C ASN A 63 21.35 -10.37 18.76
N HIS A 64 20.18 -10.26 18.11
CA HIS A 64 18.98 -10.97 18.54
C HIS A 64 19.17 -12.50 18.51
N GLY A 65 20.00 -13.02 17.60
CA GLY A 65 20.20 -14.46 17.42
C GLY A 65 20.59 -15.23 18.67
N THR A 66 21.40 -14.67 19.57
CA THR A 66 21.79 -15.38 20.80
C THR A 66 20.80 -15.15 21.95
N ILE A 67 20.10 -14.01 21.94
CA ILE A 67 19.17 -13.60 23.00
C ILE A 67 17.83 -14.34 22.83
N LEU A 68 17.36 -14.51 21.59
CA LEU A 68 16.11 -15.19 21.26
C LEU A 68 16.06 -16.62 21.85
N LEU A 69 17.19 -17.33 21.80
CA LEU A 69 17.29 -18.72 22.25
C LEU A 69 16.99 -18.90 23.75
N ASN A 70 17.06 -17.84 24.55
CA ASN A 70 16.73 -17.92 25.98
C ASN A 70 15.21 -18.11 26.22
N ASP A 71 14.37 -17.76 25.25
CA ASP A 71 12.91 -17.88 25.35
C ASP A 71 12.38 -19.18 24.73
N ILE A 72 13.24 -19.95 24.07
CA ILE A 72 12.85 -21.18 23.39
C ILE A 72 13.16 -22.37 24.30
N ASN A 73 12.19 -23.28 24.43
CA ASN A 73 12.38 -24.50 25.21
C ASN A 73 13.48 -25.37 24.59
N LYS A 74 14.50 -25.73 25.38
CA LYS A 74 15.64 -26.57 24.95
C LYS A 74 15.26 -27.96 24.43
N ASN A 75 14.06 -28.45 24.77
CA ASN A 75 13.53 -29.71 24.26
C ASN A 75 12.95 -29.61 22.84
N ASN A 76 12.84 -28.40 22.28
CA ASN A 76 12.36 -28.22 20.92
C ASN A 76 13.40 -28.71 19.91
N PHE A 77 12.93 -29.41 18.89
CA PHE A 77 13.66 -29.64 17.64
C PHE A 77 13.50 -28.40 16.76
N ILE A 78 14.61 -27.73 16.46
CA ILE A 78 14.61 -26.43 15.79
C ILE A 78 14.97 -26.60 14.32
N ARG A 79 14.08 -26.10 13.45
CA ARG A 79 14.40 -25.84 12.04
C ARG A 79 14.71 -24.38 11.83
N VAL A 80 15.91 -24.09 11.36
CA VAL A 80 16.28 -22.74 10.92
C VAL A 80 15.95 -22.61 9.44
N ILE A 81 15.12 -21.64 9.08
CA ILE A 81 14.89 -21.26 7.68
C ILE A 81 15.77 -20.04 7.40
N SER A 82 16.84 -20.25 6.64
CA SER A 82 17.84 -19.21 6.36
C SER A 82 17.74 -18.76 4.91
N SER A 83 17.71 -17.44 4.72
CA SER A 83 17.87 -16.87 3.38
C SER A 83 19.28 -17.15 2.85
N SER A 84 19.37 -17.57 1.59
CA SER A 84 20.63 -17.90 0.95
C SER A 84 21.54 -16.67 0.81
N ASP A 85 20.96 -15.49 0.54
CA ASP A 85 21.65 -14.24 0.23
C ASP A 85 21.55 -13.18 1.34
N ARG A 86 20.50 -13.23 2.19
CA ARG A 86 20.20 -12.20 3.19
C ARG A 86 19.95 -12.77 4.58
N ARG A 87 20.93 -13.45 5.18
CA ARG A 87 20.81 -13.99 6.56
C ARG A 87 21.49 -13.09 7.59
N PHE A 88 20.88 -12.93 8.76
CA PHE A 88 21.48 -12.18 9.87
C PHE A 88 22.69 -12.90 10.47
N VAL A 89 22.58 -14.22 10.61
CA VAL A 89 23.56 -15.08 11.29
C VAL A 89 23.99 -16.20 10.35
N VAL A 90 25.31 -16.31 10.10
CA VAL A 90 25.88 -17.41 9.32
C VAL A 90 26.13 -18.60 10.24
N ASN A 91 25.83 -19.80 9.76
CA ASN A 91 25.98 -21.05 10.52
C ASN A 91 25.25 -21.01 11.88
N TYR A 92 24.03 -20.46 11.87
CA TYR A 92 23.23 -20.32 13.07
C TYR A 92 22.97 -21.66 13.79
N PRO A 93 22.80 -22.82 13.10
CA PRO A 93 22.65 -24.10 13.77
C PRO A 93 23.77 -24.45 14.76
N SER A 94 25.03 -24.09 14.46
CA SER A 94 26.12 -24.31 15.41
C SER A 94 25.92 -23.51 16.70
N ILE A 95 25.53 -22.24 16.60
CA ILE A 95 25.26 -21.38 17.76
C ILE A 95 24.11 -21.93 18.61
N ILE A 96 23.08 -22.48 17.96
CA ILE A 96 21.93 -23.09 18.65
C ILE A 96 22.37 -24.37 19.38
N ARG A 97 23.17 -25.23 18.73
CA ARG A 97 23.73 -26.45 19.38
C ARG A 97 24.63 -26.12 20.56
N ASP A 98 25.43 -25.06 20.45
CA ASP A 98 26.29 -24.57 21.55
C ASP A 98 25.48 -24.05 22.76
N ARG A 99 24.16 -23.87 22.62
CA ARG A 99 23.21 -23.52 23.70
C ARG A 99 22.44 -24.74 24.25
N ASP A 100 22.93 -25.94 23.97
CA ASP A 100 22.41 -27.25 24.42
C ASP A 100 21.06 -27.67 23.81
N PHE A 101 20.68 -27.13 22.65
CA PHE A 101 19.55 -27.66 21.89
C PHE A 101 19.97 -28.96 21.21
N ARG A 102 19.12 -29.99 21.31
CA ARG A 102 19.48 -31.37 20.93
C ARG A 102 19.50 -31.59 19.43
N ASP A 103 18.47 -31.11 18.73
CA ASP A 103 18.28 -31.35 17.30
C ASP A 103 18.02 -30.02 16.59
N VAL A 104 18.91 -29.70 15.67
CA VAL A 104 18.86 -28.46 14.89
C VAL A 104 19.21 -28.78 13.45
N ASP A 105 18.31 -28.45 12.53
CA ASP A 105 18.54 -28.48 11.09
C ASP A 105 18.40 -27.06 10.48
N GLU A 106 18.90 -26.90 9.26
CA GLU A 106 18.80 -25.65 8.52
C GLU A 106 18.35 -25.94 7.09
N LEU A 107 17.28 -25.27 6.69
CA LEU A 107 16.83 -25.20 5.32
C LEU A 107 17.26 -23.85 4.76
N ILE A 108 18.11 -23.88 3.73
CA ILE A 108 18.57 -22.67 3.03
C ILE A 108 17.70 -22.47 1.80
N VAL A 109 17.01 -21.34 1.74
CA VAL A 109 16.08 -20.99 0.65
C VAL A 109 16.53 -19.76 -0.11
N LYS A 110 16.23 -19.69 -1.40
CA LYS A 110 16.36 -18.47 -2.20
C LYS A 110 15.10 -17.62 -2.10
N ASN A 111 13.94 -18.27 -2.10
CA ASN A 111 12.65 -17.64 -1.91
C ASN A 111 11.78 -18.56 -1.04
N ALA A 112 11.66 -18.22 0.25
CA ALA A 112 10.87 -19.04 1.17
C ALA A 112 9.39 -19.14 0.74
N ASN A 113 8.87 -18.14 0.02
CA ASN A 113 7.47 -18.12 -0.40
C ASN A 113 7.14 -19.16 -1.47
N LEU A 114 8.10 -19.44 -2.37
CA LEU A 114 7.94 -20.40 -3.47
C LEU A 114 8.49 -21.79 -3.11
N GLU A 115 9.44 -21.87 -2.17
CA GLU A 115 10.06 -23.14 -1.79
C GLU A 115 9.35 -23.86 -0.64
N LEU A 116 8.87 -23.13 0.40
CA LEU A 116 8.28 -23.78 1.59
C LEU A 116 6.91 -24.41 1.32
N ILE A 117 6.19 -23.96 0.29
CA ILE A 117 4.91 -24.55 -0.11
C ILE A 117 5.09 -26.00 -0.59
N GLU A 118 6.26 -26.37 -1.11
CA GLU A 118 6.58 -27.75 -1.53
C GLU A 118 6.61 -28.73 -0.35
N GLU A 119 6.89 -28.25 0.86
CA GLU A 119 6.78 -29.06 2.08
C GLU A 119 5.34 -29.14 2.63
N LEU A 120 4.37 -28.51 1.95
CA LEU A 120 2.95 -28.45 2.31
C LEU A 120 2.07 -29.01 1.16
N PRO A 121 2.14 -30.32 0.85
CA PRO A 121 1.42 -30.91 -0.28
C PRO A 121 -0.10 -30.90 -0.12
N ASP A 122 -0.60 -30.84 1.12
CA ASP A 122 -2.04 -30.90 1.43
C ASP A 122 -2.75 -29.54 1.28
N ILE A 123 -2.01 -28.47 0.96
CA ILE A 123 -2.60 -27.14 0.76
C ILE A 123 -3.23 -27.05 -0.63
N LYS A 124 -4.55 -26.77 -0.62
CA LYS A 124 -5.39 -26.62 -1.82
C LYS A 124 -6.00 -25.23 -1.98
N ASN A 125 -5.87 -24.39 -0.96
CA ASN A 125 -6.41 -23.03 -0.94
C ASN A 125 -5.25 -22.04 -1.03
N PHE A 126 -5.43 -20.96 -1.78
CA PHE A 126 -4.38 -20.00 -2.03
C PHE A 126 -4.90 -18.57 -1.93
N VAL A 127 -4.10 -17.69 -1.34
CA VAL A 127 -4.32 -16.25 -1.36
C VAL A 127 -3.18 -15.61 -2.14
N ILE A 128 -3.48 -14.80 -3.13
CA ILE A 128 -2.52 -14.08 -3.96
C ILE A 128 -2.55 -12.62 -3.54
N VAL A 129 -1.41 -12.11 -3.11
CA VAL A 129 -1.22 -10.69 -2.76
C VAL A 129 -0.08 -10.11 -3.58
N GLY A 130 -0.13 -8.80 -3.84
CA GLY A 130 0.95 -8.11 -4.55
C GLY A 130 2.26 -8.11 -3.75
N ASN A 131 3.40 -8.07 -4.45
CA ASN A 131 4.72 -8.10 -3.82
C ASN A 131 5.25 -6.71 -3.36
N THR A 132 4.51 -5.64 -3.61
CA THR A 132 4.99 -4.25 -3.39
C THR A 132 4.96 -3.83 -1.92
N TYR A 133 3.82 -4.05 -1.23
CA TYR A 133 3.61 -3.65 0.15
C TYR A 133 3.19 -4.85 1.00
N GLY A 134 3.69 -4.91 2.24
CA GLY A 134 3.49 -6.09 3.10
C GLY A 134 2.14 -6.13 3.82
N TYR A 135 1.42 -5.00 3.94
CA TYR A 135 0.20 -4.92 4.75
C TYR A 135 -0.89 -5.88 4.25
N ASN A 136 -1.01 -6.09 2.93
CA ASN A 136 -2.03 -7.01 2.42
C ASN A 136 -1.83 -8.46 2.91
N ALA A 137 -0.58 -8.89 3.02
CA ALA A 137 -0.25 -10.20 3.54
C ALA A 137 -0.58 -10.32 5.04
N ILE A 138 -0.31 -9.28 5.82
CA ILE A 138 -0.64 -9.23 7.25
C ILE A 138 -2.15 -9.31 7.46
N ALA A 139 -2.96 -8.60 6.67
CA ALA A 139 -4.41 -8.70 6.76
C ALA A 139 -4.92 -10.10 6.40
N ALA A 140 -4.33 -10.74 5.39
CA ALA A 140 -4.78 -12.03 4.88
C ALA A 140 -4.35 -13.23 5.74
N VAL A 141 -3.26 -13.12 6.52
CA VAL A 141 -2.68 -14.28 7.22
C VAL A 141 -3.64 -15.03 8.14
N PRO A 142 -4.52 -14.37 8.94
CA PRO A 142 -5.41 -15.11 9.83
C PRO A 142 -6.45 -15.92 9.07
N TYR A 143 -7.02 -15.32 8.04
CA TYR A 143 -7.93 -16.01 7.13
C TYR A 143 -7.23 -17.18 6.45
N ALA A 144 -6.00 -16.99 5.97
CA ALA A 144 -5.24 -18.04 5.31
C ALA A 144 -4.98 -19.23 6.24
N ILE A 145 -4.58 -19.00 7.50
CA ILE A 145 -4.37 -20.07 8.48
C ILE A 145 -5.69 -20.80 8.79
N GLN A 146 -6.78 -20.08 9.06
CA GLN A 146 -8.10 -20.66 9.36
C GLN A 146 -8.67 -21.50 8.19
N ASN A 147 -8.24 -21.22 6.96
CA ASN A 147 -8.66 -21.91 5.75
C ASN A 147 -7.61 -22.88 5.19
N ASN A 148 -6.54 -23.15 5.94
CA ASN A 148 -5.43 -24.00 5.49
C ASN A 148 -4.95 -23.59 4.08
N ALA A 149 -4.67 -22.30 3.91
CA ALA A 149 -4.32 -21.66 2.65
C ALA A 149 -2.90 -21.09 2.67
N TRP A 150 -2.21 -21.16 1.54
CA TRP A 150 -0.90 -20.51 1.36
C TRP A 150 -1.05 -19.11 0.78
N VAL A 151 -0.28 -18.16 1.29
CA VAL A 151 -0.26 -16.79 0.76
C VAL A 151 0.94 -16.63 -0.16
N PHE A 152 0.71 -16.40 -1.45
CA PHE A 152 1.74 -16.13 -2.44
C PHE A 152 1.96 -14.63 -2.64
N PHE A 153 3.23 -14.23 -2.79
CA PHE A 153 3.62 -12.89 -3.23
C PHE A 153 3.81 -12.87 -4.75
N ALA A 154 2.87 -12.27 -5.45
CA ALA A 154 2.87 -12.22 -6.91
C ALA A 154 3.40 -10.88 -7.43
N ASP A 155 4.31 -10.97 -8.39
CA ASP A 155 4.73 -9.92 -9.31
C ASP A 155 5.08 -10.53 -10.67
N ARG A 156 5.53 -9.71 -11.63
CA ARG A 156 5.95 -10.18 -12.97
C ARG A 156 7.09 -11.19 -12.95
N THR A 157 7.87 -11.25 -11.88
CA THR A 157 9.01 -12.16 -11.74
C THR A 157 8.64 -13.50 -11.11
N THR A 158 7.62 -13.53 -10.24
CA THR A 158 7.19 -14.75 -9.53
C THR A 158 5.97 -15.44 -10.15
N ILE A 159 5.20 -14.72 -10.98
CA ILE A 159 3.90 -15.20 -11.49
C ILE A 159 3.98 -16.53 -12.24
N ALA A 160 5.01 -16.73 -13.06
CA ALA A 160 5.18 -17.96 -13.84
C ALA A 160 5.46 -19.18 -12.93
N GLU A 161 6.21 -18.98 -11.84
CA GLU A 161 6.52 -20.03 -10.89
C GLU A 161 5.30 -20.36 -10.02
N ILE A 162 4.56 -19.33 -9.56
CA ILE A 162 3.28 -19.51 -8.86
C ILE A 162 2.31 -20.32 -9.72
N ASP A 163 2.14 -19.95 -11.00
CA ASP A 163 1.25 -20.67 -11.90
C ASP A 163 1.69 -22.13 -12.08
N SER A 164 2.99 -22.37 -12.23
CA SER A 164 3.55 -23.73 -12.30
C SER A 164 3.24 -24.55 -11.04
N ILE A 165 3.38 -23.97 -9.84
CA ILE A 165 3.05 -24.64 -8.58
C ILE A 165 1.57 -24.98 -8.53
N LEU A 166 0.69 -24.04 -8.90
CA LEU A 166 -0.76 -24.25 -8.90
C LEU A 166 -1.20 -25.30 -9.93
N MET A 167 -0.62 -25.30 -11.14
CA MET A 167 -0.92 -26.30 -12.19
C MET A 167 -0.61 -27.74 -11.76
N ASN A 168 0.39 -27.92 -10.89
CA ASN A 168 0.82 -29.24 -10.40
C ASN A 168 0.07 -29.69 -9.14
N ARG A 169 -0.95 -28.93 -8.71
CA ARG A 169 -1.70 -29.18 -7.47
C ARG A 169 -3.20 -29.21 -7.71
N GLU A 170 -3.91 -29.79 -6.76
CA GLU A 170 -5.36 -29.71 -6.72
C GLU A 170 -5.76 -28.37 -6.10
N VAL A 171 -6.19 -27.42 -6.93
CA VAL A 171 -6.61 -26.07 -6.50
C VAL A 171 -8.10 -26.07 -6.19
N SER A 172 -8.47 -25.80 -4.94
CA SER A 172 -9.86 -25.72 -4.48
C SER A 172 -10.39 -24.29 -4.48
N ASN A 173 -9.60 -23.35 -3.98
CA ASN A 173 -10.01 -21.94 -3.92
C ASN A 173 -8.80 -21.01 -4.09
N VAL A 174 -8.99 -19.93 -4.82
CA VAL A 174 -8.00 -18.87 -5.00
C VAL A 174 -8.65 -17.54 -4.65
N LEU A 175 -8.00 -16.77 -3.78
CA LEU A 175 -8.41 -15.42 -3.42
C LEU A 175 -7.34 -14.43 -3.90
N PHE A 176 -7.73 -13.44 -4.69
CA PHE A 176 -6.94 -12.24 -4.93
C PHE A 176 -7.29 -11.22 -3.85
N TYR A 177 -6.27 -10.77 -3.11
CA TYR A 177 -6.46 -9.84 -2.01
C TYR A 177 -5.60 -8.57 -2.19
N GLY A 178 -6.29 -7.44 -2.30
CA GLY A 178 -5.75 -6.13 -2.65
C GLY A 178 -5.44 -5.96 -4.15
N HIS A 179 -4.76 -4.87 -4.48
CA HIS A 179 -4.31 -4.59 -5.84
C HIS A 179 -3.32 -5.65 -6.36
N LEU A 180 -3.60 -6.17 -7.56
CA LEU A 180 -2.74 -7.07 -8.32
C LEU A 180 -2.63 -6.57 -9.75
N GLU A 181 -1.40 -6.58 -10.27
CA GLU A 181 -1.12 -6.20 -11.65
C GLU A 181 -1.95 -7.03 -12.64
N ARG A 182 -2.32 -6.44 -13.77
CA ARG A 182 -3.12 -7.10 -14.81
C ARG A 182 -2.54 -8.45 -15.24
N GLU A 183 -1.23 -8.51 -15.49
CA GLU A 183 -0.54 -9.76 -15.89
C GLU A 183 -0.77 -10.90 -14.89
N ILE A 184 -0.77 -10.61 -13.59
CA ILE A 184 -1.02 -11.58 -12.53
C ILE A 184 -2.48 -12.06 -12.59
N ARG A 185 -3.41 -11.12 -12.67
CA ARG A 185 -4.86 -11.43 -12.71
C ARG A 185 -5.21 -12.26 -13.94
N ASP A 186 -4.70 -11.88 -15.10
CA ASP A 186 -4.97 -12.57 -16.36
C ASP A 186 -4.39 -13.98 -16.34
N THR A 187 -3.14 -14.15 -15.88
CA THR A 187 -2.47 -15.46 -15.80
C THR A 187 -3.20 -16.43 -14.87
N LEU A 188 -3.64 -15.94 -13.72
CA LEU A 188 -4.26 -16.76 -12.68
C LEU A 188 -5.81 -16.81 -12.78
N SER A 189 -6.41 -16.10 -13.74
CA SER A 189 -7.87 -16.07 -13.97
C SER A 189 -8.47 -17.45 -14.24
N LYS A 190 -7.69 -18.37 -14.83
CA LYS A 190 -8.09 -19.76 -15.11
C LYS A 190 -8.45 -20.57 -13.86
N TYR A 191 -8.04 -20.12 -12.67
CA TYR A 191 -8.40 -20.73 -11.39
C TYR A 191 -9.68 -20.15 -10.78
N ASN A 192 -10.42 -19.30 -11.51
CA ASN A 192 -11.64 -18.63 -11.07
C ASN A 192 -11.51 -17.98 -9.67
N PRO A 193 -10.57 -17.03 -9.53
CA PRO A 193 -10.27 -16.41 -8.24
C PRO A 193 -11.43 -15.56 -7.73
N GLU A 194 -11.71 -15.64 -6.43
CA GLU A 194 -12.46 -14.60 -5.74
C GLU A 194 -11.59 -13.34 -5.60
N VAL A 195 -12.18 -12.15 -5.60
CA VAL A 195 -11.44 -10.89 -5.52
C VAL A 195 -11.96 -10.04 -4.36
N ILE A 196 -11.06 -9.65 -3.45
CA ILE A 196 -11.27 -8.56 -2.50
C ILE A 196 -10.31 -7.45 -2.87
N ASN A 197 -10.84 -6.41 -3.52
CA ASN A 197 -10.11 -5.21 -3.85
C ASN A 197 -11.10 -4.07 -4.12
N THR A 198 -11.19 -3.15 -3.17
CA THR A 198 -12.06 -1.97 -3.18
C THR A 198 -11.29 -0.70 -3.53
N GLY A 199 -9.97 -0.79 -3.71
CA GLY A 199 -9.06 0.36 -3.84
C GLY A 199 -8.75 1.07 -2.51
N ASP A 200 -9.19 0.52 -1.37
CA ASP A 200 -8.93 1.05 -0.04
C ASP A 200 -8.52 -0.06 0.92
N ARG A 201 -7.31 0.06 1.49
CA ARG A 201 -6.73 -1.01 2.32
C ARG A 201 -7.54 -1.31 3.58
N PHE A 202 -8.26 -0.32 4.14
CA PHE A 202 -9.05 -0.53 5.35
C PHE A 202 -10.39 -1.18 5.02
N LEU A 203 -11.01 -0.83 3.89
CA LEU A 203 -12.20 -1.52 3.41
C LEU A 203 -11.89 -2.96 3.02
N ASP A 204 -10.81 -3.21 2.29
CA ASP A 204 -10.34 -4.56 1.97
C ASP A 204 -10.09 -5.38 3.24
N ASN A 205 -9.46 -4.75 4.23
CA ASN A 205 -9.22 -5.38 5.51
C ASN A 205 -10.54 -5.70 6.26
N VAL A 206 -11.54 -4.84 6.21
CA VAL A 206 -12.88 -5.15 6.76
C VAL A 206 -13.50 -6.35 6.04
N GLU A 207 -13.40 -6.44 4.71
CA GLU A 207 -13.97 -7.55 3.93
C GLU A 207 -13.29 -8.89 4.26
N ILE A 208 -11.96 -8.94 4.42
CA ILE A 208 -11.29 -10.19 4.82
C ILE A 208 -11.59 -10.58 6.26
N VAL A 209 -11.79 -9.61 7.16
CA VAL A 209 -12.24 -9.89 8.53
C VAL A 209 -13.68 -10.45 8.54
N LYS A 210 -14.57 -9.93 7.69
CA LYS A 210 -15.92 -10.51 7.50
C LYS A 210 -15.84 -11.95 7.02
N LYS A 211 -14.96 -12.26 6.06
CA LYS A 211 -14.73 -13.66 5.62
C LYS A 211 -14.23 -14.57 6.74
N PHE A 212 -13.30 -14.08 7.56
CA PHE A 212 -12.85 -14.81 8.75
C PHE A 212 -14.02 -15.10 9.72
N ALA A 213 -14.94 -14.15 9.86
CA ALA A 213 -16.12 -14.24 10.73
C ALA A 213 -17.15 -15.29 10.28
N GLU A 214 -17.11 -15.76 9.02
CA GLU A 214 -18.08 -16.73 8.50
C GLU A 214 -17.98 -18.09 9.22
N LYS A 215 -16.82 -18.40 9.81
CA LYS A 215 -16.58 -19.65 10.55
C LYS A 215 -16.81 -19.53 12.05
N ASP A 216 -16.43 -18.40 12.64
CA ASP A 216 -16.40 -18.19 14.08
C ASP A 216 -16.88 -16.78 14.46
N SER A 217 -17.64 -16.67 15.55
CA SER A 217 -18.03 -15.37 16.10
C SER A 217 -16.82 -14.60 16.62
N ILE A 218 -16.65 -13.35 16.18
CA ILE A 218 -15.52 -12.51 16.57
C ILE A 218 -15.93 -11.61 17.74
N ARG A 219 -15.39 -11.88 18.93
CA ARG A 219 -15.47 -10.96 20.09
C ARG A 219 -14.19 -10.18 20.35
N GLN A 220 -13.06 -10.70 19.87
CA GLN A 220 -11.75 -10.09 20.03
C GLN A 220 -11.05 -9.98 18.68
N VAL A 221 -10.42 -8.84 18.44
CA VAL A 221 -9.60 -8.58 17.25
C VAL A 221 -8.19 -8.12 17.62
N LEU A 222 -7.22 -8.45 16.78
CA LEU A 222 -5.89 -7.85 16.82
C LEU A 222 -5.93 -6.55 16.02
N LEU A 223 -5.48 -5.44 16.61
CA LEU A 223 -5.42 -4.13 15.98
C LEU A 223 -3.96 -3.78 15.67
N THR A 224 -3.69 -3.31 14.46
CA THR A 224 -2.35 -2.87 14.00
C THR A 224 -2.50 -1.90 12.81
N ASN A 225 -1.44 -1.21 12.41
CA ASN A 225 -1.40 -0.45 11.15
C ASN A 225 -0.96 -1.31 9.94
N GLY A 226 -0.57 -2.57 10.17
CA GLY A 226 -0.15 -3.50 9.12
C GLY A 226 1.26 -3.25 8.57
N GLU A 227 2.05 -2.37 9.20
CA GLU A 227 3.38 -1.99 8.71
C GLU A 227 4.52 -2.90 9.23
N PHE A 228 4.20 -3.93 10.01
CA PHE A 228 5.20 -4.84 10.56
C PHE A 228 4.65 -6.25 10.77
N ILE A 229 5.57 -7.20 10.86
CA ILE A 229 5.32 -8.56 11.34
C ILE A 229 5.60 -8.59 12.84
N GLU A 230 4.65 -9.16 13.59
CA GLU A 230 4.82 -9.56 14.99
C GLU A 230 4.21 -10.95 15.16
N LYS A 231 4.79 -11.75 16.07
CA LYS A 231 4.47 -13.18 16.22
C LYS A 231 2.98 -13.47 16.45
N GLU A 232 2.28 -12.65 17.24
CA GLU A 232 0.86 -12.84 17.55
C GLU A 232 -0.04 -12.55 16.36
N LEU A 233 0.31 -11.54 15.54
CA LEU A 233 -0.39 -11.25 14.28
C LEU A 233 -0.36 -12.47 13.35
N MET A 234 0.77 -13.16 13.30
CA MET A 234 0.94 -14.34 12.44
C MET A 234 0.27 -15.61 12.98
N GLY A 235 -0.31 -15.60 14.18
CA GLY A 235 -0.82 -16.81 14.84
C GLY A 235 -2.17 -17.34 14.32
N GLY A 236 -2.90 -16.54 13.55
CA GLY A 236 -4.16 -16.92 12.90
C GLY A 236 -5.35 -17.26 13.80
N ARG A 237 -5.23 -17.06 15.12
CA ARG A 237 -6.30 -17.32 16.09
C ARG A 237 -7.37 -16.24 16.14
N GLN A 238 -7.00 -15.03 15.75
CA GLN A 238 -7.83 -13.83 15.79
C GLN A 238 -7.66 -13.08 14.48
N PRO A 239 -8.73 -12.46 13.97
CA PRO A 239 -8.62 -11.65 12.78
C PRO A 239 -7.84 -10.37 13.10
N ILE A 240 -7.17 -9.84 12.07
CA ILE A 240 -6.44 -8.59 12.14
C ILE A 240 -7.30 -7.50 11.52
N LEU A 241 -7.62 -6.48 12.31
CA LEU A 241 -8.33 -5.29 11.86
C LEU A 241 -7.37 -4.09 11.90
N PHE A 242 -7.22 -3.41 10.77
CA PHE A 242 -6.33 -2.29 10.64
C PHE A 242 -6.87 -1.04 11.33
N THR A 243 -5.96 -0.27 11.91
CA THR A 243 -6.22 1.05 12.46
C THR A 243 -5.17 2.03 11.94
N GLY A 244 -5.55 3.30 11.85
CA GLY A 244 -4.60 4.35 11.59
C GLY A 244 -3.68 4.61 12.80
N LYS A 245 -2.55 5.27 12.53
CA LYS A 245 -1.55 5.63 13.56
C LYS A 245 -2.04 6.69 14.53
N GLU A 246 -2.77 7.69 14.04
CA GLU A 246 -3.19 8.85 14.83
C GLU A 246 -4.72 8.98 14.86
N ASN A 247 -5.36 8.75 13.72
CA ASN A 247 -6.81 8.74 13.58
C ASN A 247 -7.34 7.33 13.27
N VAL A 248 -8.53 7.00 13.77
CA VAL A 248 -9.23 5.75 13.42
C VAL A 248 -10.07 6.02 12.17
N PRO A 249 -9.79 5.36 11.02
CA PRO A 249 -10.58 5.55 9.82
C PRO A 249 -12.06 5.25 10.07
N THR A 250 -12.94 6.04 9.44
CA THR A 250 -14.39 5.98 9.66
C THR A 250 -14.95 4.58 9.40
N GLN A 251 -14.53 3.93 8.32
CA GLN A 251 -14.92 2.58 7.94
C GLN A 251 -14.58 1.53 9.01
N ILE A 252 -13.42 1.66 9.67
CA ILE A 252 -13.01 0.76 10.76
C ILE A 252 -13.88 1.00 11.98
N ARG A 253 -14.07 2.27 12.35
CA ARG A 253 -14.93 2.65 13.48
C ARG A 253 -16.35 2.14 13.30
N ASP A 254 -16.92 2.33 12.11
CA ASP A 254 -18.30 1.98 11.80
C ASP A 254 -18.46 0.45 11.72
N TYR A 255 -17.45 -0.27 11.22
CA TYR A 255 -17.43 -1.74 11.28
C TYR A 255 -17.40 -2.25 12.72
N ILE A 256 -16.51 -1.75 13.58
CA ILE A 256 -16.44 -2.16 14.99
C ILE A 256 -17.79 -1.93 15.68
N LYS A 257 -18.39 -0.74 15.53
CA LYS A 257 -19.68 -0.40 16.15
C LYS A 257 -20.86 -1.26 15.70
N SER A 258 -20.81 -1.76 14.47
CA SER A 258 -21.88 -2.59 13.89
C SER A 258 -21.64 -4.09 14.08
N SER A 259 -20.53 -4.47 14.72
CA SER A 259 -20.12 -5.85 14.97
C SER A 259 -20.25 -6.25 16.45
N ASP A 260 -20.08 -7.54 16.74
CA ASP A 260 -20.06 -8.08 18.11
C ASP A 260 -18.66 -8.00 18.76
N ILE A 261 -17.76 -7.17 18.23
CA ILE A 261 -16.40 -7.00 18.76
C ILE A 261 -16.47 -6.23 20.10
N GLU A 262 -15.98 -6.86 21.17
CA GLU A 262 -15.98 -6.31 22.53
C GLU A 262 -14.56 -5.88 22.97
N VAL A 263 -13.52 -6.53 22.42
CA VAL A 263 -12.11 -6.36 22.83
C VAL A 263 -11.20 -6.17 21.62
N GLY A 264 -10.35 -5.15 21.65
CA GLY A 264 -9.26 -4.95 20.71
C GLY A 264 -7.90 -5.09 21.41
N VAL A 265 -7.02 -5.93 20.89
CA VAL A 265 -5.62 -5.98 21.32
C VAL A 265 -4.78 -5.22 20.32
N LEU A 266 -4.37 -4.02 20.69
CA LEU A 266 -3.56 -3.14 19.87
C LEU A 266 -2.08 -3.52 20.00
N VAL A 267 -1.53 -4.09 18.92
CA VAL A 267 -0.14 -4.51 18.84
C VAL A 267 0.64 -3.40 18.15
N GLY A 268 1.69 -2.88 18.80
CA GLY A 268 2.55 -1.83 18.25
C GLY A 268 2.82 -0.72 19.25
N SER A 269 4.09 -0.33 19.40
CA SER A 269 4.50 0.73 20.33
C SER A 269 4.15 2.13 19.83
N ASP A 270 4.08 2.31 18.51
CA ASP A 270 3.69 3.54 17.84
C ASP A 270 2.17 3.80 17.88
N LEU A 271 1.37 2.79 18.23
CA LEU A 271 -0.10 2.88 18.23
C LEU A 271 -0.68 3.22 19.61
N VAL A 272 0.14 3.44 20.64
CA VAL A 272 -0.34 3.75 22.01
C VAL A 272 -1.28 4.97 22.02
N GLY A 273 -1.00 5.98 21.19
CA GLY A 273 -1.87 7.16 21.02
C GLY A 273 -3.24 6.80 20.43
N ALA A 274 -3.26 5.95 19.40
CA ALA A 274 -4.49 5.49 18.75
C ALA A 274 -5.42 4.74 19.71
N ALA A 275 -4.89 4.03 20.70
CA ALA A 275 -5.70 3.25 21.66
C ALA A 275 -6.79 4.07 22.36
N THR A 276 -6.47 5.32 22.72
CA THR A 276 -7.43 6.21 23.38
C THR A 276 -8.55 6.63 22.42
N ASN A 277 -8.20 6.93 21.17
CA ASN A 277 -9.14 7.31 20.13
C ASN A 277 -10.04 6.12 19.77
N ILE A 278 -9.49 4.91 19.59
CA ILE A 278 -10.26 3.68 19.33
C ILE A 278 -11.29 3.48 20.43
N ARG A 279 -10.88 3.49 21.70
CA ARG A 279 -11.80 3.30 22.83
C ARG A 279 -12.91 4.35 22.86
N ARG A 280 -12.56 5.63 22.69
CA ARG A 280 -13.53 6.74 22.72
C ARG A 280 -14.51 6.67 21.54
N ASP A 281 -13.99 6.37 20.37
CA ASP A 281 -14.74 6.53 19.13
C ASP A 281 -15.56 5.29 18.80
N THR A 282 -15.18 4.10 19.29
CA THR A 282 -15.86 2.81 19.05
C THR A 282 -16.61 2.25 20.26
N GLY A 283 -16.15 2.53 21.49
CA GLY A 283 -16.74 2.01 22.72
C GLY A 283 -16.21 0.65 23.19
N ILE A 284 -15.29 0.01 22.46
CA ILE A 284 -14.73 -1.30 22.85
C ILE A 284 -13.64 -1.19 23.92
N SER A 285 -13.34 -2.29 24.61
CA SER A 285 -12.16 -2.38 25.48
C SER A 285 -10.89 -2.53 24.65
N VAL A 286 -9.88 -1.68 24.89
CA VAL A 286 -8.60 -1.73 24.16
C VAL A 286 -7.46 -2.07 25.11
N ILE A 287 -6.70 -3.12 24.80
CA ILE A 287 -5.48 -3.52 25.50
C ILE A 287 -4.30 -3.23 24.58
N VAL A 288 -3.28 -2.52 25.06
CA VAL A 288 -2.10 -2.19 24.26
C VAL A 288 -0.95 -3.14 24.59
N LYS A 289 -0.50 -3.89 23.59
CA LYS A 289 0.72 -4.69 23.63
C LYS A 289 1.83 -3.90 22.93
N PHE A 290 2.71 -3.31 23.73
CA PHE A 290 3.86 -2.53 23.23
C PHE A 290 5.22 -3.10 23.65
N ALA A 291 5.23 -4.10 24.54
CA ALA A 291 6.44 -4.66 25.10
C ALA A 291 6.25 -6.11 25.57
N ARG A 292 7.37 -6.78 25.87
CA ARG A 292 7.45 -8.14 26.41
C ARG A 292 8.38 -8.19 27.63
N GLY A 293 8.29 -9.26 28.41
CA GLY A 293 9.26 -9.51 29.49
C GLY A 293 10.66 -9.77 28.93
N ALA A 294 11.70 -9.35 29.66
CA ALA A 294 13.09 -9.56 29.27
C ALA A 294 13.45 -11.03 29.19
N ARG A 295 14.22 -11.40 28.16
CA ARG A 295 14.64 -12.78 27.87
C ARG A 295 15.78 -13.25 28.77
N SER A 296 16.43 -12.30 29.44
CA SER A 296 17.51 -12.56 30.40
C SER A 296 17.26 -11.74 31.67
N PRO A 297 16.34 -12.16 32.55
CA PRO A 297 15.98 -11.42 33.75
C PRO A 297 17.20 -11.25 34.67
N THR A 298 17.53 -10.01 35.03
CA THR A 298 18.52 -9.71 36.06
C THR A 298 17.83 -9.21 37.32
N GLY A 299 17.57 -10.11 38.28
CA GLY A 299 16.97 -9.79 39.58
C GLY A 299 15.50 -10.22 39.75
N ALA A 300 14.84 -9.71 40.80
CA ALA A 300 13.49 -10.13 41.22
C ALA A 300 12.35 -9.54 40.37
N VAL A 301 12.63 -8.49 39.59
CA VAL A 301 11.69 -7.88 38.64
C VAL A 301 12.34 -7.96 37.26
N SER A 302 11.75 -8.73 36.34
CA SER A 302 12.23 -8.79 34.96
C SER A 302 12.10 -7.42 34.31
N ALA A 303 13.18 -6.92 33.71
CA ALA A 303 13.11 -5.75 32.85
C ALA A 303 12.12 -5.99 31.70
N VAL A 304 11.63 -4.92 31.09
CA VAL A 304 10.71 -4.97 29.96
C VAL A 304 11.48 -4.63 28.69
N GLU A 305 11.32 -5.45 27.64
CA GLU A 305 11.94 -5.27 26.33
C GLU A 305 10.87 -4.89 25.29
N GLY A 306 11.27 -4.21 24.21
CA GLY A 306 10.38 -3.95 23.08
C GLY A 306 9.90 -5.25 22.42
N LEU A 307 8.79 -5.17 21.67
CA LEU A 307 8.34 -6.28 20.83
C LEU A 307 9.35 -6.57 19.72
N ASP A 308 9.40 -7.82 19.28
CA ASP A 308 10.09 -8.16 18.04
C ASP A 308 9.22 -7.73 16.88
N LEU A 309 9.62 -6.63 16.23
CA LEU A 309 8.93 -6.09 15.09
C LEU A 309 9.83 -6.22 13.87
N TYR A 310 9.27 -6.75 12.79
CA TYR A 310 9.92 -6.74 11.49
C TYR A 310 9.15 -5.79 10.56
N PHE A 311 9.72 -4.63 10.26
CA PHE A 311 9.04 -3.62 9.44
C PHE A 311 8.92 -4.06 7.98
N LEU A 312 7.75 -3.82 7.42
CA LEU A 312 7.39 -4.11 6.04
C LEU A 312 7.63 -2.88 5.17
N PRO A 313 7.75 -3.02 3.84
CA PRO A 313 7.64 -1.88 2.94
C PRO A 313 6.23 -1.27 3.03
N PHE A 314 6.16 0.04 3.25
CA PHE A 314 4.93 0.84 3.27
C PHE A 314 5.20 2.22 2.65
N PRO A 315 4.17 2.93 2.11
CA PRO A 315 4.35 4.26 1.54
C PRO A 315 4.62 5.32 2.61
N ILE A 316 5.52 6.25 2.32
CA ILE A 316 5.90 7.34 3.22
C ILE A 316 5.02 8.55 2.91
N LEU A 317 4.06 8.82 3.80
CA LEU A 317 3.17 9.97 3.72
C LEU A 317 3.59 11.06 4.71
N ASN A 318 3.92 12.24 4.20
CA ASN A 318 4.27 13.43 4.96
C ASN A 318 3.64 14.67 4.31
N LEU A 319 2.71 15.31 5.04
CA LEU A 319 2.04 16.54 4.63
C LEU A 319 2.41 17.65 5.61
N THR A 320 2.86 18.79 5.11
CA THR A 320 3.23 19.94 5.93
C THR A 320 2.42 21.18 5.51
N LEU A 321 2.25 22.11 6.45
CA LEU A 321 1.68 23.42 6.17
C LEU A 321 2.79 24.35 5.70
N ASN A 322 2.70 24.85 4.46
CA ASN A 322 3.68 25.79 3.90
C ASN A 322 3.30 27.24 4.25
N SER A 323 2.06 27.65 3.98
CA SER A 323 1.64 29.03 4.30
C SER A 323 0.13 29.19 4.46
N VAL A 324 -0.28 30.21 5.21
CA VAL A 324 -1.67 30.68 5.28
C VAL A 324 -1.69 32.18 5.00
N ARG A 325 -2.36 32.59 3.92
CA ARG A 325 -2.38 33.96 3.43
C ARG A 325 -3.83 34.43 3.26
N TYR A 326 -4.12 35.66 3.65
CA TYR A 326 -5.37 36.33 3.34
C TYR A 326 -5.14 37.38 2.26
N ASN A 327 -5.79 37.17 1.12
CA ASN A 327 -5.72 38.09 -0.01
C ASN A 327 -6.78 39.18 0.14
N THR A 328 -6.33 40.36 0.54
CA THR A 328 -7.18 41.53 0.77
C THR A 328 -7.84 42.07 -0.50
N ALA A 329 -7.31 41.77 -1.68
CA ALA A 329 -7.90 42.20 -2.95
C ALA A 329 -9.11 41.34 -3.34
N THR A 330 -9.08 40.04 -3.04
CA THR A 330 -10.14 39.07 -3.40
C THR A 330 -10.98 38.60 -2.23
N SER A 331 -10.60 38.93 -0.99
CA SER A 331 -11.18 38.42 0.26
C SER A 331 -11.16 36.89 0.36
N ASN A 332 -10.10 36.28 -0.16
CA ASN A 332 -9.87 34.84 -0.12
C ASN A 332 -8.83 34.48 0.93
N LEU A 333 -9.07 33.40 1.68
CA LEU A 333 -8.04 32.72 2.45
C LEU A 333 -7.37 31.67 1.56
N GLU A 334 -6.06 31.77 1.39
CA GLU A 334 -5.20 30.87 0.64
C GLU A 334 -4.39 30.02 1.63
N VAL A 335 -4.58 28.70 1.63
CA VAL A 335 -3.86 27.76 2.49
C VAL A 335 -3.03 26.83 1.63
N THR A 336 -1.72 26.93 1.72
CA THR A 336 -0.79 26.12 0.93
C THR A 336 -0.22 24.98 1.75
N TYR A 337 -0.44 23.76 1.29
CA TYR A 337 0.16 22.53 1.81
C TYR A 337 1.32 22.08 0.92
N GLU A 338 2.26 21.32 1.49
CA GLU A 338 3.38 20.69 0.78
C GLU A 338 3.40 19.19 1.10
N SER A 339 3.56 18.36 0.07
CA SER A 339 3.77 16.93 0.21
C SER A 339 5.26 16.62 0.15
N GLN A 340 5.82 16.01 1.20
CA GLN A 340 7.20 15.49 1.22
C GLN A 340 7.22 13.97 1.13
N SER A 341 6.26 13.43 0.38
CA SER A 341 5.94 12.01 0.30
C SER A 341 6.57 11.35 -0.91
N ASN A 342 6.69 10.02 -0.88
CA ASN A 342 7.02 9.23 -2.06
C ASN A 342 5.78 8.63 -2.76
N SER A 343 4.59 8.89 -2.21
CA SER A 343 3.29 8.44 -2.71
C SER A 343 2.31 9.60 -2.71
N PRO A 344 1.28 9.62 -3.58
CA PRO A 344 0.24 10.63 -3.52
C PRO A 344 -0.47 10.65 -2.18
N ILE A 345 -0.94 11.84 -1.78
CA ILE A 345 -1.71 12.05 -0.57
C ILE A 345 -3.10 12.55 -0.95
N TYR A 346 -4.10 12.05 -0.23
CA TYR A 346 -5.41 12.67 -0.11
C TYR A 346 -5.53 13.31 1.26
N PHE A 347 -6.07 14.52 1.35
CA PHE A 347 -6.26 15.20 2.62
C PHE A 347 -7.60 15.96 2.71
N ARG A 348 -8.02 16.27 3.92
CA ARG A 348 -9.16 17.15 4.22
C ARG A 348 -8.78 18.10 5.34
N GLY A 349 -8.75 19.39 5.04
CA GLY A 349 -8.39 20.45 5.98
C GLY A 349 -9.59 21.11 6.65
N GLN A 350 -9.36 21.60 7.87
CA GLN A 350 -10.16 22.58 8.58
C GLN A 350 -9.21 23.66 9.12
N ILE A 351 -9.59 24.91 8.97
CA ILE A 351 -8.83 26.07 9.40
C ILE A 351 -9.72 26.94 10.28
N ASP A 352 -9.29 27.13 11.52
CA ASP A 352 -9.93 28.04 12.47
C ASP A 352 -9.07 29.30 12.61
N LEU A 353 -9.65 30.46 12.34
CA LEU A 353 -8.99 31.76 12.42
C LEU A 353 -9.30 32.40 13.77
N LYS A 354 -8.26 32.66 14.57
CA LYS A 354 -8.39 33.25 15.91
C LYS A 354 -7.82 34.65 15.96
N GLY A 355 -8.53 35.56 16.63
CA GLY A 355 -8.04 36.90 16.92
C GLY A 355 -7.03 36.93 18.07
N GLU A 356 -6.50 38.10 18.38
CA GLU A 356 -5.56 38.30 19.50
C GLU A 356 -6.16 37.91 20.86
N ASP A 357 -7.48 38.03 21.02
CA ASP A 357 -8.21 37.61 22.24
C ASP A 357 -8.42 36.09 22.34
N GLY A 358 -7.92 35.33 21.36
CA GLY A 358 -8.03 33.87 21.26
C GLY A 358 -9.43 33.39 20.83
N ARG A 359 -10.38 34.29 20.53
CA ARG A 359 -11.70 33.90 20.05
C ARG A 359 -11.66 33.51 18.58
N ASN A 360 -12.47 32.52 18.23
CA ASN A 360 -12.66 32.12 16.86
C ASN A 360 -13.42 33.21 16.09
N ILE A 361 -12.81 33.73 15.04
CA ILE A 361 -13.36 34.73 14.11
C ILE A 361 -14.12 34.01 12.99
N ALA A 362 -13.54 32.96 12.43
CA ALA A 362 -14.11 32.21 11.32
C ALA A 362 -13.51 30.81 11.23
N SER A 363 -14.31 29.85 10.76
CA SER A 363 -13.86 28.49 10.45
C SER A 363 -14.20 28.17 9.00
N VAL A 364 -13.23 27.60 8.29
CA VAL A 364 -13.39 27.10 6.92
C VAL A 364 -12.83 25.69 6.82
N GLY A 365 -13.26 24.92 5.82
CA GLY A 365 -12.75 23.57 5.65
C GLY A 365 -13.20 22.92 4.36
N ASP A 366 -12.55 21.82 4.04
CA ASP A 366 -12.77 21.04 2.84
C ASP A 366 -13.96 20.09 3.03
N MET A 367 -14.89 20.09 2.08
CA MET A 367 -16.02 19.16 2.07
C MET A 367 -15.62 17.77 1.55
N ASP A 368 -14.79 17.77 0.50
CA ASP A 368 -14.29 16.57 -0.17
C ASP A 368 -12.78 16.41 0.08
N SER A 369 -12.26 15.21 -0.15
CA SER A 369 -10.83 14.95 -0.05
C SER A 369 -10.09 15.55 -1.25
N VAL A 370 -8.95 16.18 -0.98
CA VAL A 370 -8.10 16.88 -1.96
C VAL A 370 -6.88 16.04 -2.26
N PHE A 371 -6.54 15.89 -3.54
CA PHE A 371 -5.32 15.23 -4.00
C PHE A 371 -4.12 16.18 -4.01
N ILE A 372 -2.96 15.65 -3.61
CA ILE A 372 -1.65 16.28 -3.79
C ILE A 372 -0.63 15.21 -4.21
N SER A 373 0.08 15.45 -5.31
CA SER A 373 1.12 14.54 -5.78
C SER A 373 2.34 14.51 -4.84
N PRO A 374 3.23 13.51 -4.97
CA PRO A 374 4.54 13.50 -4.31
C PRO A 374 5.34 14.78 -4.59
N ASN A 375 5.96 15.37 -3.57
CA ASN A 375 6.90 16.51 -3.70
C ASN A 375 6.28 17.78 -4.33
N GLU A 376 4.97 17.98 -4.21
CA GLU A 376 4.24 19.13 -4.76
C GLU A 376 3.66 20.04 -3.68
N PHE A 377 3.23 21.24 -4.11
CA PHE A 377 2.45 22.18 -3.32
C PHE A 377 0.99 22.19 -3.78
N LYS A 378 0.07 22.32 -2.83
CA LYS A 378 -1.37 22.48 -3.10
C LYS A 378 -1.91 23.69 -2.36
N THR A 379 -2.49 24.64 -3.09
CA THR A 379 -3.16 25.81 -2.47
C THR A 379 -4.65 25.63 -2.49
N MET A 380 -5.26 25.62 -1.30
CA MET A 380 -6.70 25.64 -1.08
C MET A 380 -7.19 27.06 -0.90
N ILE A 381 -8.36 27.34 -1.45
CA ILE A 381 -8.91 28.70 -1.51
C ILE A 381 -10.29 28.69 -0.87
N TYR A 382 -10.45 29.50 0.16
CA TYR A 382 -11.70 29.68 0.87
C TYR A 382 -12.21 31.11 0.64
N PRO A 383 -13.19 31.28 -0.25
CA PRO A 383 -13.72 32.60 -0.57
C PRO A 383 -14.67 33.12 0.53
N GLY A 384 -14.84 34.44 0.57
CA GLY A 384 -15.86 35.08 1.42
C GLY A 384 -15.51 35.16 2.90
N VAL A 385 -14.25 34.93 3.27
CA VAL A 385 -13.77 35.11 4.63
C VAL A 385 -13.64 36.60 4.92
N THR A 386 -14.32 37.09 5.96
CA THR A 386 -14.24 38.51 6.37
C THR A 386 -13.41 38.63 7.64
N LEU A 387 -12.31 39.37 7.57
CA LEU A 387 -11.40 39.53 8.71
C LEU A 387 -11.32 40.99 9.18
N PRO A 388 -11.20 41.24 10.50
CA PRO A 388 -10.96 42.57 11.02
C PRO A 388 -9.63 43.13 10.47
N GLY A 389 -9.56 44.45 10.28
CA GLY A 389 -8.37 45.13 9.81
C GLY A 389 -7.40 45.44 10.94
N GLY A 390 -6.10 45.22 10.72
CA GLY A 390 -5.04 45.67 11.64
C GLY A 390 -4.73 44.76 12.83
N GLU A 391 -5.55 43.74 13.10
CA GLU A 391 -5.30 42.75 14.16
C GLU A 391 -4.44 41.58 13.65
N GLU A 392 -3.60 41.06 14.55
CA GLU A 392 -2.88 39.81 14.33
C GLU A 392 -3.87 38.63 14.44
N ILE A 393 -3.91 37.80 13.40
CA ILE A 393 -4.80 36.65 13.33
C ILE A 393 -3.95 35.41 13.25
N THR A 394 -4.26 34.44 14.10
CA THR A 394 -3.62 33.13 14.10
C THR A 394 -4.53 32.13 13.38
N ALA A 395 -3.99 31.42 12.40
CA ALA A 395 -4.67 30.32 11.75
C ALA A 395 -4.27 28.99 12.41
N GLU A 396 -5.22 28.30 13.02
CA GLU A 396 -5.06 26.92 13.47
C GLU A 396 -5.50 25.99 12.36
N VAL A 397 -4.54 25.24 11.81
CA VAL A 397 -4.77 24.30 10.72
C VAL A 397 -4.81 22.89 11.30
N TYR A 398 -5.87 22.17 10.94
CA TYR A 398 -6.04 20.75 11.20
C TYR A 398 -6.35 20.06 9.89
N ALA A 399 -5.59 19.05 9.49
CA ALA A 399 -5.89 18.27 8.30
C ALA A 399 -5.72 16.77 8.56
N LEU A 400 -6.71 16.00 8.15
CA LEU A 400 -6.60 14.54 8.07
C LEU A 400 -6.04 14.16 6.72
N TYR A 401 -5.08 13.24 6.65
CA TYR A 401 -4.47 12.83 5.39
C TYR A 401 -4.08 11.36 5.33
N GLY A 402 -3.98 10.80 4.12
CA GLY A 402 -3.70 9.39 3.88
C GLY A 402 -3.54 9.00 2.41
N GLU A 403 -3.46 7.68 2.15
CA GLU A 403 -3.23 7.09 0.81
C GLU A 403 -4.43 7.17 -0.13
N SER A 404 -5.64 7.25 0.41
CA SER A 404 -6.89 7.27 -0.36
C SER A 404 -7.86 8.28 0.26
N THR A 405 -8.93 8.59 -0.48
CA THR A 405 -10.01 9.48 -0.01
C THR A 405 -10.70 8.99 1.26
N ASN A 406 -10.70 7.68 1.53
CA ASN A 406 -11.31 7.05 2.69
C ASN A 406 -10.28 6.61 3.75
N SER A 407 -8.99 6.59 3.44
CA SER A 407 -7.90 6.14 4.30
C SER A 407 -7.19 7.28 5.06
N LEU A 408 -7.93 8.30 5.54
CA LEU A 408 -7.34 9.47 6.19
C LEU A 408 -6.94 9.18 7.66
N GLU A 409 -5.75 8.61 7.84
CA GLU A 409 -5.27 8.07 9.12
C GLU A 409 -4.25 8.95 9.88
N LYS A 410 -3.63 9.91 9.20
CA LYS A 410 -2.63 10.83 9.77
C LYS A 410 -3.22 12.21 10.00
N ILE A 411 -2.62 12.96 10.92
CA ILE A 411 -3.06 14.28 11.35
C ILE A 411 -1.93 15.28 11.14
N LEU A 412 -2.18 16.32 10.36
CA LEU A 412 -1.40 17.54 10.36
C LEU A 412 -2.09 18.53 11.28
N GLN A 413 -1.41 18.97 12.33
CA GLN A 413 -1.90 20.03 13.20
C GLN A 413 -0.82 21.09 13.38
N GLY A 414 -1.17 22.34 13.14
CA GLY A 414 -0.24 23.46 13.22
C GLY A 414 -0.95 24.79 13.47
N SER A 415 -0.17 25.78 13.90
CA SER A 415 -0.65 27.14 14.10
C SER A 415 0.34 28.11 13.46
N VAL A 416 -0.16 29.08 12.71
CA VAL A 416 0.65 30.07 12.00
C VAL A 416 0.01 31.44 12.02
N ILE A 417 0.83 32.48 12.09
CA ILE A 417 0.35 33.86 11.96
C ILE A 417 -0.08 34.10 10.51
N LEU A 418 -1.31 34.56 10.33
CA LEU A 418 -1.89 34.85 9.04
C LEU A 418 -1.13 35.98 8.32
N GLN A 419 -0.66 35.70 7.12
CA GLN A 419 -0.02 36.71 6.28
C GLN A 419 -1.06 37.46 5.45
N ARG A 420 -1.01 38.80 5.40
CA ARG A 420 -1.89 39.59 4.53
C ARG A 420 -1.18 39.93 3.23
N VAL A 421 -1.81 39.63 2.11
CA VAL A 421 -1.32 39.96 0.77
C VAL A 421 -2.39 40.73 0.01
N SER A 422 -1.98 41.44 -1.04
CA SER A 422 -2.90 42.14 -1.96
C SER A 422 -2.45 41.84 -3.38
N VAL A 423 -2.94 40.73 -3.93
CA VAL A 423 -2.54 40.24 -5.25
C VAL A 423 -3.80 40.06 -6.11
N ILE A 424 -3.82 40.71 -7.26
CA ILE A 424 -4.83 40.48 -8.30
C ILE A 424 -4.18 39.59 -9.34
N ASP A 425 -4.72 38.39 -9.51
CA ASP A 425 -4.22 37.42 -10.48
C ASP A 425 -4.84 37.71 -11.86
N ASN A 426 -3.99 38.02 -12.84
CA ASN A 426 -4.37 38.31 -14.24
C ASN A 426 -4.09 37.12 -15.16
N CYS A 427 -3.89 35.92 -14.60
CA CYS A 427 -3.73 34.72 -15.38
C CYS A 427 -5.08 34.26 -15.94
N ASP A 428 -5.10 33.95 -17.24
CA ASP A 428 -6.26 33.36 -17.91
C ASP A 428 -5.78 32.27 -18.87
N LEU A 429 -6.21 31.03 -18.65
CA LEU A 429 -5.76 29.86 -19.40
C LEU A 429 -6.94 29.23 -20.17
N GLU A 430 -6.74 29.04 -21.46
CA GLU A 430 -7.63 28.28 -22.34
C GLU A 430 -7.10 26.86 -22.55
N PHE A 431 -7.89 25.86 -22.16
CA PHE A 431 -7.56 24.44 -22.30
C PHE A 431 -8.13 23.89 -23.61
N LEU A 432 -7.23 23.48 -24.50
CA LEU A 432 -7.60 23.17 -25.88
C LEU A 432 -7.93 21.69 -26.09
N LYS A 433 -7.14 20.78 -25.52
CA LYS A 433 -7.34 19.33 -25.62
C LYS A 433 -6.41 18.55 -24.68
N VAL A 434 -6.74 17.28 -24.48
CA VAL A 434 -5.90 16.29 -23.80
C VAL A 434 -5.61 15.15 -24.78
N ASP A 435 -4.32 14.86 -25.00
CA ASP A 435 -3.89 13.66 -25.73
C ASP A 435 -3.14 12.70 -24.80
N TYR A 436 -3.13 11.42 -25.15
CA TYR A 436 -2.13 10.46 -24.69
C TYR A 436 -1.09 10.21 -25.79
N ILE A 437 0.18 10.48 -25.49
CA ILE A 437 1.30 10.29 -26.41
C ILE A 437 1.94 8.93 -26.14
N LYS A 438 1.47 7.88 -26.82
CA LYS A 438 1.85 6.49 -26.55
C LYS A 438 3.37 6.22 -26.58
N PRO A 439 4.16 6.76 -27.53
CA PRO A 439 5.61 6.57 -27.52
C PRO A 439 6.33 7.17 -26.32
N GLN A 440 5.73 8.18 -25.68
CA GLN A 440 6.29 8.88 -24.53
C GLN A 440 5.70 8.42 -23.20
N LYS A 441 4.58 7.69 -23.22
CA LYS A 441 3.85 7.22 -22.01
C LYS A 441 3.40 8.38 -21.11
N VAL A 442 2.84 9.41 -21.75
CA VAL A 442 2.40 10.62 -21.06
C VAL A 442 1.06 11.12 -21.57
N PHE A 443 0.28 11.72 -20.68
CA PHE A 443 -0.79 12.62 -21.08
C PHE A 443 -0.21 14.02 -21.36
N SER A 444 -0.68 14.64 -22.44
CA SER A 444 -0.31 15.99 -22.86
C SER A 444 -1.54 16.87 -22.95
N ILE A 445 -1.63 17.84 -22.05
CA ILE A 445 -2.71 18.82 -21.99
C ILE A 445 -2.22 20.09 -22.67
N ARG A 446 -2.83 20.45 -23.80
CA ARG A 446 -2.47 21.67 -24.53
C ARG A 446 -3.20 22.86 -23.96
N VAL A 447 -2.45 23.86 -23.52
CA VAL A 447 -2.97 25.08 -22.91
C VAL A 447 -2.47 26.32 -23.64
N ARG A 448 -3.27 27.37 -23.67
CA ARG A 448 -2.91 28.70 -24.17
C ARG A 448 -3.15 29.72 -23.06
N ASN A 449 -2.16 30.57 -22.82
CA ASN A 449 -2.34 31.72 -21.93
C ASN A 449 -2.98 32.89 -22.72
N LEU A 450 -4.16 33.32 -22.30
CA LEU A 450 -4.91 34.46 -22.81
C LEU A 450 -4.74 35.72 -21.94
N GLY A 451 -4.22 35.54 -20.72
CA GLY A 451 -3.97 36.62 -19.77
C GLY A 451 -2.76 37.47 -20.16
N SER A 452 -2.61 38.62 -19.48
CA SER A 452 -1.51 39.57 -19.70
C SER A 452 -0.30 39.33 -18.79
N ALA A 453 -0.26 38.17 -18.11
CA ALA A 453 0.77 37.81 -17.16
C ALA A 453 1.23 36.37 -17.39
N ASP A 454 2.45 36.06 -16.97
CA ASP A 454 2.99 34.71 -16.97
C ASP A 454 2.23 33.84 -15.96
N CYS A 455 1.87 32.62 -16.35
CA CYS A 455 1.00 31.74 -15.58
C CYS A 455 1.73 30.46 -15.17
N TRP A 456 1.75 30.14 -13.89
CA TRP A 456 2.09 28.80 -13.41
C TRP A 456 0.84 27.93 -13.42
N THR A 457 0.99 26.65 -13.76
CA THR A 457 -0.12 25.71 -13.79
C THR A 457 0.29 24.30 -13.40
N ASN A 458 -0.61 23.59 -12.73
CA ASN A 458 -0.51 22.19 -12.36
C ASN A 458 -1.84 21.50 -12.72
N ALA A 459 -1.80 20.30 -13.25
CA ALA A 459 -2.98 19.59 -13.71
C ALA A 459 -3.08 18.19 -13.12
N GLU A 460 -4.32 17.76 -12.91
CA GLU A 460 -4.71 16.46 -12.42
C GLU A 460 -5.70 15.82 -13.40
N LEU A 461 -5.52 14.53 -13.68
CA LEU A 461 -6.54 13.70 -14.29
C LEU A 461 -7.17 12.86 -13.18
N VAL A 462 -8.46 13.07 -12.95
CA VAL A 462 -9.21 12.49 -11.84
C VAL A 462 -9.90 11.21 -12.32
N ASP A 463 -9.94 10.20 -11.46
CA ASP A 463 -10.65 8.94 -11.66
C ASP A 463 -10.31 8.21 -12.97
N ILE A 464 -9.06 8.29 -13.44
CA ILE A 464 -8.62 7.51 -14.61
C ILE A 464 -8.58 6.03 -14.25
N ILE A 465 -9.07 5.18 -15.14
CA ILE A 465 -9.04 3.72 -14.98
C ILE A 465 -7.64 3.23 -15.38
N PHE A 466 -6.85 2.77 -14.41
CA PHE A 466 -5.54 2.20 -14.64
C PHE A 466 -5.46 0.84 -13.97
N GLU A 467 -5.13 -0.18 -14.74
CA GLU A 467 -5.15 -1.58 -14.28
C GLU A 467 -6.50 -1.94 -13.61
N GLY A 468 -7.61 -1.43 -14.16
CA GLY A 468 -8.96 -1.68 -13.66
C GLY A 468 -9.34 -0.93 -12.37
N GLU A 469 -8.48 -0.03 -11.88
CA GLU A 469 -8.76 0.80 -10.70
C GLU A 469 -8.83 2.28 -11.06
N LYS A 470 -9.67 3.02 -10.33
CA LYS A 470 -9.74 4.47 -10.46
C LYS A 470 -8.61 5.11 -9.66
N ILE A 471 -7.77 5.89 -10.33
CA ILE A 471 -6.69 6.64 -9.69
C ILE A 471 -6.72 8.09 -10.15
N THR A 472 -6.14 8.98 -9.34
CA THR A 472 -5.83 10.36 -9.74
C THR A 472 -4.35 10.49 -9.99
N VAL A 473 -3.97 11.14 -11.10
CA VAL A 473 -2.58 11.39 -11.49
C VAL A 473 -2.35 12.87 -11.73
N GLY A 474 -1.22 13.40 -11.24
CA GLY A 474 -0.85 14.82 -11.33
C GLY A 474 0.37 15.07 -12.21
N SER A 475 0.55 16.31 -12.67
CA SER A 475 1.63 16.72 -13.58
C SER A 475 3.03 16.81 -12.96
N GLY A 476 3.18 16.58 -11.66
CA GLY A 476 4.41 16.92 -10.96
C GLY A 476 4.48 18.44 -10.73
N GLU A 477 5.68 19.00 -10.79
CA GLU A 477 5.88 20.43 -10.56
C GLU A 477 5.01 21.34 -11.43
N ALA A 478 4.62 22.49 -10.87
CA ALA A 478 3.93 23.53 -11.63
C ALA A 478 4.79 24.01 -12.82
N ILE A 479 4.14 24.12 -13.99
CA ILE A 479 4.74 24.47 -15.27
C ILE A 479 4.42 25.94 -15.61
N LEU A 480 5.42 26.67 -16.13
CA LEU A 480 5.26 28.06 -16.56
C LEU A 480 4.75 28.17 -18.01
N ILE A 481 3.62 28.83 -18.20
CA ILE A 481 3.03 29.20 -19.49
C ILE A 481 3.12 30.71 -19.65
N ARG A 482 4.03 31.16 -20.51
CA ARG A 482 4.24 32.59 -20.75
C ARG A 482 3.03 33.28 -21.39
N ASP A 483 2.87 34.57 -21.10
CA ASP A 483 1.84 35.44 -21.71
C ASP A 483 1.76 35.24 -23.24
N GLY A 484 0.53 35.01 -23.72
CA GLY A 484 0.20 34.86 -25.14
C GLY A 484 0.80 33.62 -25.82
N LYS A 485 1.47 32.74 -25.05
CA LYS A 485 2.08 31.51 -25.57
C LYS A 485 1.19 30.30 -25.31
N LYS A 486 1.44 29.26 -26.12
CA LYS A 486 0.95 27.91 -25.87
C LYS A 486 2.00 27.13 -25.11
N GLY A 487 1.57 26.23 -24.25
CA GLY A 487 2.41 25.23 -23.63
C GLY A 487 1.67 23.90 -23.51
N ASN A 488 2.41 22.90 -23.03
CA ASN A 488 1.86 21.58 -22.76
C ASN A 488 2.13 21.26 -21.29
N ILE A 489 1.10 20.80 -20.59
CA ILE A 489 1.25 20.18 -19.28
C ILE A 489 1.39 18.68 -19.51
N ILE A 490 2.40 18.08 -18.89
CA ILE A 490 2.74 16.66 -19.08
C ILE A 490 2.43 15.92 -17.78
N ILE A 491 1.72 14.80 -17.89
CA ILE A 491 1.46 13.89 -16.77
C ILE A 491 2.03 12.54 -17.17
N GLU A 492 3.01 12.05 -16.41
CA GLU A 492 3.68 10.77 -16.66
C GLU A 492 2.85 9.62 -16.11
N LYS A 493 2.40 8.73 -17.02
CA LYS A 493 1.70 7.51 -16.64
C LYS A 493 1.74 6.53 -17.81
N ASP A 494 2.28 5.34 -17.56
CA ASP A 494 2.34 4.27 -18.55
C ASP A 494 0.99 3.55 -18.63
N MET A 495 0.19 3.90 -19.63
CA MET A 495 -1.11 3.27 -19.93
C MET A 495 -0.94 2.20 -21.01
N GLU A 496 -1.51 1.02 -20.78
CA GLU A 496 -1.67 0.00 -21.81
C GLU A 496 -2.86 0.33 -22.73
N ASP A 497 -2.98 -0.37 -23.85
CA ASP A 497 -4.06 -0.09 -24.82
C ASP A 497 -5.45 -0.25 -24.21
N ILE A 498 -5.65 -1.27 -23.39
CA ILE A 498 -6.91 -1.49 -22.69
C ILE A 498 -7.19 -0.40 -21.65
N ASP A 499 -6.17 0.16 -20.99
CA ASP A 499 -6.37 1.31 -20.09
C ASP A 499 -6.84 2.53 -20.89
N LEU A 500 -6.29 2.74 -22.09
CA LEU A 500 -6.74 3.84 -22.96
C LEU A 500 -8.17 3.63 -23.49
N GLU A 501 -8.55 2.38 -23.78
CA GLU A 501 -9.91 2.02 -24.19
C GLU A 501 -10.93 2.24 -23.06
N ASP A 502 -10.54 1.99 -21.81
CA ASP A 502 -11.37 2.23 -20.62
C ASP A 502 -11.51 3.73 -20.30
N ASN A 503 -10.66 4.59 -20.87
CA ASN A 503 -10.67 6.05 -20.64
C ASN A 503 -10.91 6.86 -21.93
N PRO A 504 -12.06 6.71 -22.62
CA PRO A 504 -12.37 7.51 -23.81
C PRO A 504 -12.53 9.00 -23.48
N PHE A 505 -12.85 9.32 -22.22
CA PHE A 505 -12.90 10.66 -21.68
C PHE A 505 -12.12 10.74 -20.38
N VAL A 506 -11.52 11.90 -20.13
CA VAL A 506 -10.81 12.19 -18.89
C VAL A 506 -11.34 13.46 -18.25
N ASP A 507 -11.50 13.43 -16.92
CA ASP A 507 -11.86 14.59 -16.12
C ASP A 507 -10.58 15.31 -15.70
N LEU A 508 -10.41 16.51 -16.23
CA LEU A 508 -9.25 17.36 -16.05
C LEU A 508 -9.55 18.44 -15.00
N VAL A 509 -8.70 18.52 -13.98
CA VAL A 509 -8.69 19.63 -13.03
C VAL A 509 -7.36 20.36 -13.16
N VAL A 510 -7.39 21.67 -13.38
CA VAL A 510 -6.18 22.48 -13.53
C VAL A 510 -6.19 23.62 -12.52
N TYR A 511 -5.11 23.71 -11.76
CA TYR A 511 -4.82 24.81 -10.85
C TYR A 511 -3.83 25.74 -11.54
N TYR A 512 -4.08 27.05 -11.50
CA TYR A 512 -3.19 28.01 -12.13
C TYR A 512 -3.19 29.37 -11.42
N GLY A 513 -2.14 30.17 -11.66
CA GLY A 513 -2.03 31.53 -11.16
C GLY A 513 -0.67 32.16 -11.47
N GLU A 514 -0.49 33.43 -11.15
CA GLU A 514 0.76 34.16 -11.41
C GLU A 514 1.94 33.68 -10.54
N ARG A 515 1.66 33.01 -9.41
CA ARG A 515 2.67 32.56 -8.44
C ARG A 515 2.77 31.03 -8.42
N LYS A 516 3.99 30.49 -8.53
CA LYS A 516 4.25 29.03 -8.51
C LYS A 516 3.61 28.32 -7.32
N GLU A 517 3.74 28.90 -6.12
CA GLU A 517 3.23 28.34 -4.86
C GLU A 517 1.81 28.81 -4.51
N GLY A 518 1.17 29.61 -5.37
CA GLY A 518 -0.12 30.23 -5.12
C GLY A 518 -1.01 30.13 -6.35
N LEU A 519 -1.38 28.90 -6.71
CA LEU A 519 -2.27 28.59 -7.83
C LEU A 519 -3.72 28.86 -7.38
N VAL A 520 -4.17 30.09 -7.56
CA VAL A 520 -5.44 30.60 -6.99
C VAL A 520 -6.66 30.45 -7.91
N ASN A 521 -6.47 29.94 -9.12
CA ASN A 521 -7.57 29.68 -10.03
C ASN A 521 -7.70 28.18 -10.27
N THR A 522 -8.93 27.71 -10.47
CA THR A 522 -9.22 26.31 -10.76
C THR A 522 -10.14 26.18 -11.96
N PHE A 523 -9.72 25.40 -12.94
CA PHE A 523 -10.54 24.97 -14.07
C PHE A 523 -10.90 23.49 -13.92
N ARG A 524 -12.15 23.15 -14.21
CA ARG A 524 -12.63 21.76 -14.27
C ARG A 524 -13.29 21.54 -15.62
N GLY A 525 -12.91 20.48 -16.33
CA GLY A 525 -13.49 20.15 -17.62
C GLY A 525 -13.30 18.68 -17.98
N ARG A 526 -14.21 18.16 -18.81
CA ARG A 526 -14.14 16.80 -19.33
C ARG A 526 -13.75 16.83 -20.80
N PHE A 527 -12.73 16.06 -21.17
CA PHE A 527 -12.19 16.04 -22.53
C PHE A 527 -12.23 14.63 -23.11
N GLU A 528 -12.48 14.54 -24.42
CA GLU A 528 -12.23 13.31 -25.18
C GLU A 528 -10.72 13.08 -25.27
N LEU A 529 -10.28 11.86 -24.97
CA LEU A 529 -8.86 11.53 -24.95
C LEU A 529 -8.36 11.23 -26.36
N GLY A 530 -7.52 12.12 -26.91
CA GLY A 530 -6.89 11.88 -28.21
C GLY A 530 -5.69 10.93 -28.10
N ILE A 531 -5.65 9.82 -28.86
CA ILE A 531 -4.49 8.90 -28.83
C ILE A 531 -3.52 9.22 -29.97
N VAL A 532 -2.27 9.56 -29.63
CA VAL A 532 -1.21 9.88 -30.59
C VAL A 532 -0.19 8.74 -30.67
N TRP A 533 -0.23 8.00 -31.78
CA TRP A 533 0.59 6.79 -32.02
C TRP A 533 2.01 7.08 -32.49
N ILE A 534 2.22 8.19 -33.21
CA ILE A 534 3.50 8.53 -33.83
C ILE A 534 3.90 9.92 -33.34
N SER A 535 5.10 10.05 -32.77
CA SER A 535 5.63 11.36 -32.41
C SER A 535 5.84 12.19 -33.68
N THR A 536 5.62 13.49 -33.58
CA THR A 536 5.89 14.43 -34.69
C THR A 536 7.35 14.34 -35.17
N THR A 537 8.28 13.98 -34.30
CA THR A 537 9.69 13.72 -34.63
C THR A 537 9.87 12.52 -35.55
N ILE A 538 9.14 11.42 -35.34
CA ILE A 538 9.19 10.24 -36.22
C ILE A 538 8.60 10.59 -37.59
N VAL A 539 7.47 11.30 -37.63
CA VAL A 539 6.88 11.77 -38.89
C VAL A 539 7.87 12.65 -39.68
N PHE A 540 8.56 13.57 -38.99
CA PHE A 540 9.57 14.44 -39.61
C PHE A 540 10.79 13.66 -40.11
N LEU A 541 11.27 12.67 -39.35
CA LEU A 541 12.35 11.77 -39.78
C LEU A 541 11.95 10.97 -41.03
N ILE A 542 10.74 10.41 -41.07
CA ILE A 542 10.22 9.70 -42.25
C ILE A 542 10.16 10.63 -43.46
N LEU A 543 9.72 11.88 -43.29
CA LEU A 543 9.71 12.91 -44.33
C LEU A 543 11.12 13.24 -44.86
N ILE A 544 12.09 13.44 -43.96
CA ILE A 544 13.49 13.68 -44.35
C ILE A 544 14.03 12.47 -45.13
N LEU A 545 13.76 11.25 -44.66
CA LEU A 545 14.24 10.03 -45.28
C LEU A 545 13.65 9.85 -46.69
N LEU A 546 12.36 10.19 -46.87
CA LEU A 546 11.70 10.27 -48.18
C LEU A 546 12.33 11.30 -49.11
N ILE A 547 12.66 12.50 -48.61
CA ILE A 547 13.33 13.55 -49.39
C ILE A 547 14.72 13.10 -49.83
N ILE A 548 15.49 12.46 -48.93
CA ILE A 548 16.81 11.90 -49.24
C ILE A 548 16.70 10.80 -50.29
N LEU A 549 15.73 9.90 -50.16
CA LEU A 549 15.47 8.83 -51.13
C LEU A 549 15.12 9.40 -52.51
N LEU A 550 14.23 10.38 -52.57
CA LEU A 550 13.87 11.07 -53.82
C LEU A 550 15.06 11.78 -54.45
N PHE A 551 15.91 12.42 -53.65
CA PHE A 551 17.14 13.04 -54.12
C PHE A 551 18.13 12.00 -54.69
N TRP A 552 18.28 10.85 -54.03
CA TRP A 552 19.09 9.73 -54.53
C TRP A 552 18.56 9.16 -55.84
N ILE A 553 17.25 8.92 -55.93
CA ILE A 553 16.59 8.46 -57.16
C ILE A 553 16.83 9.47 -58.30
N PHE A 554 16.71 10.77 -58.01
CA PHE A 554 16.99 11.84 -58.97
C PHE A 554 18.46 11.83 -59.44
N LEU A 555 19.42 11.70 -58.53
CA LEU A 555 20.85 11.58 -58.87
C LEU A 555 21.14 10.34 -59.72
N LEU A 556 20.53 9.19 -59.40
CA LEU A 556 20.66 7.95 -60.16
C LEU A 556 20.04 8.08 -61.57
N ALA A 557 18.86 8.70 -61.68
CA ALA A 557 18.22 8.99 -62.96
C ALA A 557 19.08 9.93 -63.83
N LYS A 558 19.69 10.96 -63.21
CA LYS A 558 20.63 11.89 -63.89
C LYS A 558 21.90 11.17 -64.35
N ARG A 559 22.47 10.26 -63.54
CA ARG A 559 23.62 9.41 -63.93
C ARG A 559 23.27 8.48 -65.09
N ARG A 560 22.09 7.85 -65.10
CA ARG A 560 21.63 7.01 -66.24
C ARG A 560 21.47 7.81 -67.53
N ARG A 561 20.96 9.06 -67.47
CA ARG A 561 20.87 9.94 -68.65
C ARG A 561 22.24 10.37 -69.20
N ARG A 562 23.26 10.53 -68.34
CA ARG A 562 24.64 10.85 -68.76
C ARG A 562 25.43 9.67 -69.35
N LYS A 563 25.01 8.42 -69.12
CA LYS A 563 25.63 7.22 -69.75
C LYS A 563 24.99 6.84 -71.09
N ARG A 564 23.88 7.49 -71.48
CA ARG A 564 23.18 7.28 -72.77
C ARG A 564 23.41 8.40 -73.80
N ARG A 565 24.13 9.45 -73.41
CA ARG A 565 24.82 10.38 -74.32
C ARG A 565 26.29 10.04 -74.25
#